data_AF-A0A197JBR2-F1
#
_entry.id   AF-A0A197JBR2-F1
#
_cell.length_a   1.000
_cell.length_b   1.000
_cell.length_c   1.000
_cell.angle_alpha   90.00
_cell.angle_beta   90.00
_cell.angle_gamma   90.00
#
_symmetry.space_group_name_H-M   'P 1'
#
loop_
_entity.id
_entity.type
_entity.pdbx_description
1 polymer ?
#
loop_
_entity_poly.entity_id
_entity_poly.type
_entity_poly.pdbx_seq_one_letter_code
_entity_poly.pdbx_strand_id
1 'polypeptide(L)'
;MATTLHPVSRGPPWLTLVGCPVPAERVDKAFAKFSKMFCDSLVMWGLYNTFSEDTKGITIGKYMAELRELCRRYSLPCDSIKMVTTGTNIGEEYFSEDMKEAYAAEFAGQSLHMGYIAIKISLKQCRAKRAVLALSPMLETLRCKHMVLHDIDMTRDCRYVTERRLVEQHLLRNSITTVIQDRSRVGDHCTSWMGSSDDTKNIRYKIYNKFVQILESAEVRKSLGSRMEGLVADDDKRFMARLLRHKDHGMSRLELTFYGSALLSLDGYQAHLADARALLSTCPVYDYSYEEMWKERANYIGSMVAVHIPAKKVFAYCHWWNSVTCKKYGYMWKNVGSKHVPLLLANYSFNDRPIHWESSGTTVGRKICRMCF
;
A
#
# COMPACT_ATOMS: atom_id res chain seq x y z
N MET A 1 15.58 9.08 40.66
CA MET A 1 15.16 10.21 39.80
C MET A 1 14.28 9.63 38.70
N ALA A 2 12.98 9.82 38.84
CA ALA A 2 11.98 9.30 37.91
C ALA A 2 11.87 10.24 36.71
N THR A 3 12.20 9.74 35.52
CA THR A 3 11.95 10.43 34.25
C THR A 3 10.54 10.05 33.78
N THR A 4 9.63 11.01 33.92
CA THR A 4 8.25 10.97 33.45
C THR A 4 8.23 10.88 31.93
N LEU A 5 7.79 9.74 31.39
CA LEU A 5 7.44 9.61 29.97
C LEU A 5 6.15 10.40 29.71
N HIS A 6 6.24 11.44 28.90
CA HIS A 6 5.06 12.11 28.36
C HIS A 6 4.26 11.14 27.48
N PRO A 7 2.94 10.98 27.68
CA PRO A 7 2.12 10.20 26.79
C PRO A 7 1.96 10.94 25.46
N VAL A 8 2.29 10.25 24.36
CA VAL A 8 1.89 10.65 23.01
C VAL A 8 0.37 10.79 23.02
N SER A 9 -0.12 12.01 22.79
CA SER A 9 -1.54 12.34 22.84
C SER A 9 -2.32 11.46 21.85
N ARG A 10 -3.03 10.47 22.37
CA ARG A 10 -4.17 9.84 21.68
C ARG A 10 -5.12 10.98 21.31
N GLY A 11 -5.48 11.11 20.03
CA GLY A 11 -6.45 12.13 19.66
C GLY A 11 -7.80 11.92 20.34
N PRO A 12 -8.71 12.89 20.23
CA PRO A 12 -9.93 12.91 21.02
C PRO A 12 -10.75 11.62 20.84
N PRO A 13 -11.30 11.04 21.92
CA PRO A 13 -11.86 9.68 21.97
C PRO A 13 -13.15 9.45 21.14
N TRP A 14 -13.61 10.46 20.40
CA TRP A 14 -14.94 10.52 19.76
C TRP A 14 -14.95 10.15 18.27
N LEU A 15 -13.81 9.71 17.71
CA LEU A 15 -13.58 9.51 16.27
C LEU A 15 -13.09 8.10 15.93
N THR A 16 -13.42 7.12 16.76
CA THR A 16 -12.73 5.83 16.76
C THR A 16 -13.46 4.80 15.91
N LEU A 17 -12.90 4.43 14.74
CA LEU A 17 -13.15 3.14 14.12
C LEU A 17 -12.42 2.06 14.95
N VAL A 18 -13.06 1.53 15.98
CA VAL A 18 -12.59 0.33 16.71
C VAL A 18 -13.07 -0.91 15.95
N GLY A 19 -12.23 -1.95 15.92
CA GLY A 19 -12.41 -3.20 15.19
C GLY A 19 -13.86 -3.70 15.06
N CYS A 20 -14.14 -4.21 13.87
CA CYS A 20 -15.42 -4.77 13.46
C CYS A 20 -15.60 -6.19 14.01
N PRO A 21 -16.70 -6.52 14.70
CA PRO A 21 -17.23 -7.88 14.76
C PRO A 21 -18.09 -8.12 13.50
N VAL A 22 -17.62 -8.99 12.62
CA VAL A 22 -18.27 -9.30 11.34
C VAL A 22 -19.62 -10.01 11.59
N PRO A 23 -20.78 -9.44 11.21
CA PRO A 23 -22.07 -10.12 11.27
C PRO A 23 -22.38 -10.86 9.95
N ALA A 24 -21.35 -11.43 9.31
CA ALA A 24 -21.47 -12.14 8.04
C ALA A 24 -21.50 -13.64 8.25
N GLU A 25 -22.23 -14.34 7.38
CA GLU A 25 -22.28 -15.80 7.36
C GLU A 25 -20.87 -16.34 7.10
N ARG A 26 -20.31 -17.03 8.09
CA ARG A 26 -19.07 -17.79 7.90
C ARG A 26 -19.37 -18.85 6.85
N VAL A 27 -18.55 -18.91 5.81
CA VAL A 27 -18.69 -19.95 4.80
C VAL A 27 -17.70 -21.07 5.06
N ASP A 28 -18.14 -22.32 4.92
CA ASP A 28 -17.28 -23.51 4.89
C ASP A 28 -16.58 -23.63 3.52
N LYS A 29 -15.88 -22.57 3.13
CA LYS A 29 -15.18 -22.45 1.85
C LYS A 29 -13.78 -21.87 2.06
N ALA A 30 -12.85 -22.25 1.22
CA ALA A 30 -11.50 -21.68 1.17
C ALA A 30 -11.45 -20.39 0.32
N PHE A 31 -10.32 -19.70 0.33
CA PHE A 31 -9.99 -18.67 -0.66
C PHE A 31 -10.01 -19.26 -2.08
N ALA A 32 -11.14 -19.08 -2.78
CA ALA A 32 -11.32 -19.55 -4.14
C ALA A 32 -10.59 -18.61 -5.12
N LYS A 33 -9.84 -19.21 -6.06
CA LYS A 33 -9.13 -18.45 -7.10
C LYS A 33 -10.15 -17.70 -7.96
N PHE A 34 -9.96 -16.39 -8.14
CA PHE A 34 -10.82 -15.61 -9.04
C PHE A 34 -10.05 -15.06 -10.24
N SER A 35 -8.86 -14.52 -10.01
CA SER A 35 -8.01 -14.03 -11.11
C SER A 35 -6.95 -15.06 -11.50
N LYS A 36 -6.49 -14.99 -12.77
CA LYS A 36 -5.15 -15.51 -13.08
C LYS A 36 -4.10 -14.70 -12.30
N MET A 37 -2.92 -15.27 -12.13
CA MET A 37 -1.77 -14.59 -11.50
C MET A 37 -1.34 -13.36 -12.30
N PHE A 38 -0.98 -12.29 -11.60
CA PHE A 38 -0.43 -11.08 -12.18
C PHE A 38 0.69 -10.50 -11.31
N CYS A 39 1.52 -9.67 -11.91
CA CYS A 39 2.56 -8.90 -11.26
C CYS A 39 2.03 -7.47 -11.05
N ASP A 40 1.99 -7.01 -9.80
CA ASP A 40 1.51 -5.68 -9.42
C ASP A 40 2.65 -4.64 -9.50
N SER A 41 3.81 -4.98 -8.95
CA SER A 41 5.00 -4.14 -9.02
C SER A 41 6.29 -4.94 -8.95
N LEU A 42 7.37 -4.27 -9.30
CA LEU A 42 8.73 -4.71 -9.02
C LEU A 42 9.59 -3.52 -8.60
N VAL A 43 10.69 -3.80 -7.92
CA VAL A 43 11.69 -2.81 -7.53
C VAL A 43 13.02 -3.21 -8.12
N MET A 44 13.68 -2.24 -8.76
CA MET A 44 15.04 -2.36 -9.24
C MET A 44 15.97 -1.55 -8.35
N TRP A 45 17.15 -2.08 -8.06
CA TRP A 45 18.23 -1.34 -7.43
C TRP A 45 19.30 -1.05 -8.48
N GLY A 46 19.73 0.20 -8.59
CA GLY A 46 20.87 0.60 -9.41
C GLY A 46 22.00 1.17 -8.56
N LEU A 47 23.25 0.84 -8.85
CA LEU A 47 24.40 1.39 -8.14
C LEU A 47 24.48 2.93 -8.30
N TYR A 48 24.90 3.63 -7.25
CA TYR A 48 25.23 5.06 -7.37
C TYR A 48 26.42 5.42 -6.48
N ASN A 49 27.18 6.42 -6.88
CA ASN A 49 28.25 6.99 -6.06
C ASN A 49 27.65 8.02 -5.12
N THR A 50 27.64 7.71 -3.83
CA THR A 50 27.03 8.54 -2.79
C THR A 50 27.80 9.83 -2.50
N PHE A 51 29.07 9.93 -2.90
CA PHE A 51 29.84 11.17 -2.76
C PHE A 51 29.44 12.26 -3.75
N SER A 52 28.65 11.93 -4.77
CA SER A 52 28.26 12.86 -5.82
C SER A 52 26.75 13.11 -5.80
N GLU A 53 26.27 13.79 -4.77
CA GLU A 53 24.85 14.18 -4.67
C GLU A 53 24.42 15.05 -5.87
N ASP A 54 25.33 15.83 -6.45
CA ASP A 54 25.09 16.62 -7.66
C ASP A 54 24.80 15.75 -8.90
N THR A 55 25.34 14.53 -8.97
CA THR A 55 25.08 13.60 -10.09
C THR A 55 23.95 12.61 -9.81
N LYS A 56 23.46 12.53 -8.57
CA LYS A 56 22.36 11.64 -8.18
C LYS A 56 21.12 11.83 -9.03
N GLY A 57 20.72 13.07 -9.28
CA GLY A 57 19.58 13.39 -10.15
C GLY A 57 19.78 12.90 -11.59
N ILE A 58 21.01 13.02 -12.11
CA ILE A 58 21.40 12.54 -13.44
C ILE A 58 21.33 11.01 -13.49
N THR A 59 21.87 10.32 -12.50
CA THR A 59 21.85 8.85 -12.42
C THR A 59 20.42 8.31 -12.30
N ILE A 60 19.58 8.91 -11.45
CA ILE A 60 18.15 8.60 -11.38
C ILE A 60 17.50 8.78 -12.76
N GLY A 61 17.77 9.90 -13.43
CA GLY A 61 17.25 10.19 -14.78
C GLY A 61 17.64 9.12 -15.80
N LYS A 62 18.92 8.71 -15.81
CA LYS A 62 19.45 7.65 -16.69
C LYS A 62 18.75 6.31 -16.44
N TYR A 63 18.67 5.86 -15.19
CA TYR A 63 18.01 4.60 -14.84
C TYR A 63 16.52 4.60 -15.17
N MET A 64 15.81 5.70 -14.89
CA MET A 64 14.40 5.80 -15.25
C MET A 64 14.19 5.82 -16.77
N ALA A 65 15.09 6.44 -17.55
CA ALA A 65 15.02 6.43 -19.01
C ALA A 65 15.24 5.02 -19.58
N GLU A 66 16.26 4.32 -19.10
CA GLU A 66 16.55 2.93 -19.49
C GLU A 66 15.37 2.00 -19.18
N LEU A 67 14.83 2.08 -17.96
CA LEU A 67 13.66 1.29 -17.57
C LEU A 67 12.43 1.57 -18.45
N ARG A 68 12.16 2.85 -18.79
CA ARG A 68 11.05 3.20 -19.69
C ARG A 68 11.24 2.59 -21.07
N GLU A 69 12.44 2.69 -21.61
CA GLU A 69 12.76 2.16 -22.94
C GLU A 69 12.64 0.63 -22.97
N LEU A 70 13.20 -0.07 -21.98
CA LEU A 70 13.09 -1.52 -21.88
C LEU A 70 11.64 -1.97 -21.68
N CYS A 71 10.88 -1.29 -20.82
CA CYS A 71 9.46 -1.60 -20.64
C CYS A 71 8.68 -1.42 -21.95
N ARG A 72 8.97 -0.37 -22.73
CA ARG A 72 8.35 -0.16 -24.05
C ARG A 72 8.75 -1.27 -25.03
N ARG A 73 10.05 -1.57 -25.13
CA ARG A 73 10.63 -2.58 -26.02
C ARG A 73 10.04 -3.97 -25.80
N TYR A 74 9.93 -4.39 -24.54
CA TYR A 74 9.38 -5.70 -24.16
C TYR A 74 7.88 -5.66 -23.86
N SER A 75 7.21 -4.55 -24.22
CA SER A 75 5.77 -4.38 -24.05
C SER A 75 5.30 -4.69 -22.62
N LEU A 76 6.06 -4.28 -21.61
CA LEU A 76 5.65 -4.38 -20.20
C LEU A 76 4.68 -3.21 -19.88
N PRO A 77 3.42 -3.48 -19.48
CA PRO A 77 2.41 -2.44 -19.30
C PRO A 77 2.63 -1.69 -17.99
N CYS A 78 3.50 -0.69 -18.03
CA CYS A 78 3.81 0.17 -16.88
C CYS A 78 2.72 1.22 -16.66
N ASP A 79 2.40 1.44 -15.39
CA ASP A 79 1.56 2.54 -14.94
C ASP A 79 2.41 3.72 -14.49
N SER A 80 3.44 3.45 -13.67
CA SER A 80 4.41 4.45 -13.26
C SER A 80 5.77 3.85 -12.95
N ILE A 81 6.80 4.66 -13.09
CA ILE A 81 8.18 4.38 -12.67
C ILE A 81 8.58 5.52 -11.76
N LYS A 82 8.96 5.21 -10.52
CA LYS A 82 9.26 6.22 -9.48
C LYS A 82 10.43 5.77 -8.62
N MET A 83 11.32 6.70 -8.32
CA MET A 83 12.33 6.51 -7.27
C MET A 83 11.63 6.41 -5.91
N VAL A 84 12.06 5.45 -5.09
CA VAL A 84 11.48 5.15 -3.78
C VAL A 84 12.39 5.62 -2.65
N THR A 85 13.66 5.24 -2.72
CA THR A 85 14.67 5.57 -1.71
C THR A 85 16.07 5.44 -2.28
N THR A 86 17.04 6.00 -1.58
CA THR A 86 18.47 5.68 -1.76
C THR A 86 19.03 5.12 -0.45
N GLY A 87 20.10 4.34 -0.54
CA GLY A 87 20.81 3.85 0.64
C GLY A 87 22.27 3.52 0.33
N THR A 88 23.05 3.26 1.37
CA THR A 88 24.48 2.90 1.26
C THR A 88 24.73 1.41 1.47
N ASN A 89 23.79 0.69 2.10
CA ASN A 89 23.88 -0.75 2.25
C ASN A 89 23.45 -1.43 0.94
N ILE A 90 24.42 -1.69 0.06
CA ILE A 90 24.17 -2.30 -1.26
C ILE A 90 23.78 -3.78 -1.18
N GLY A 91 23.85 -4.42 -0.01
CA GLY A 91 23.53 -5.83 0.19
C GLY A 91 24.50 -6.75 -0.55
N GLU A 92 25.25 -7.57 0.19
CA GLU A 92 26.32 -8.40 -0.41
C GLU A 92 25.79 -9.35 -1.51
N GLU A 93 24.52 -9.76 -1.43
CA GLU A 93 23.91 -10.75 -2.32
C GLU A 93 23.23 -10.16 -3.58
N TYR A 94 23.02 -8.84 -3.67
CA TYR A 94 22.26 -8.25 -4.78
C TYR A 94 23.12 -7.92 -6.00
N PHE A 95 24.32 -7.42 -5.77
CA PHE A 95 25.27 -7.04 -6.82
C PHE A 95 26.48 -7.98 -6.78
N SER A 96 26.82 -8.60 -7.91
CA SER A 96 28.03 -9.43 -8.01
C SER A 96 29.30 -8.57 -7.89
N GLU A 97 30.40 -9.18 -7.46
CA GLU A 97 31.70 -8.50 -7.40
C GLU A 97 32.11 -7.95 -8.76
N ASP A 98 31.96 -8.72 -9.84
CA ASP A 98 32.22 -8.25 -11.21
C ASP A 98 31.45 -6.97 -11.56
N MET A 99 30.22 -6.82 -11.07
CA MET A 99 29.41 -5.62 -11.30
C MET A 99 29.91 -4.44 -10.47
N LYS A 100 30.31 -4.68 -9.21
CA LYS A 100 30.91 -3.67 -8.34
C LYS A 100 32.24 -3.19 -8.92
N GLU A 101 33.09 -4.10 -9.39
CA GLU A 101 34.36 -3.79 -10.03
C GLU A 101 34.17 -3.00 -11.33
N ALA A 102 33.26 -3.44 -12.21
CA ALA A 102 32.93 -2.72 -13.43
C ALA A 102 32.40 -1.31 -13.15
N TYR A 103 31.55 -1.15 -12.13
CA TYR A 103 31.07 0.16 -11.69
C TYR A 103 32.22 1.01 -11.11
N ALA A 104 33.11 0.43 -10.30
CA ALA A 104 34.24 1.14 -9.72
C ALA A 104 35.23 1.65 -10.77
N ALA A 105 35.41 0.90 -11.86
CA ALA A 105 36.26 1.31 -12.98
C ALA A 105 35.77 2.60 -13.66
N GLU A 106 34.45 2.89 -13.65
CA GLU A 106 33.90 4.16 -14.18
C GLU A 106 34.34 5.39 -13.36
N PHE A 107 34.79 5.18 -12.12
CA PHE A 107 35.25 6.21 -11.19
C PHE A 107 36.75 6.10 -10.89
N ALA A 108 37.53 5.43 -11.76
CA ALA A 108 38.98 5.32 -11.58
C ALA A 108 39.63 6.71 -11.39
N GLY A 109 40.36 6.87 -10.27
CA GLY A 109 40.96 8.15 -9.90
C GLY A 109 40.02 9.15 -9.20
N GLN A 110 38.80 8.75 -8.85
CA GLN A 110 37.83 9.54 -8.09
C GLN A 110 37.45 8.83 -6.78
N SER A 111 36.94 9.59 -5.80
CA SER A 111 36.39 8.99 -4.58
C SER A 111 35.08 8.27 -4.88
N LEU A 112 35.00 7.00 -4.48
CA LEU A 112 33.83 6.15 -4.66
C LEU A 112 33.32 5.66 -3.31
N HIS A 113 32.04 5.88 -3.05
CA HIS A 113 31.32 5.18 -2.00
C HIS A 113 30.00 4.68 -2.58
N MET A 114 29.91 3.36 -2.78
CA MET A 114 28.79 2.73 -3.44
C MET A 114 27.54 2.77 -2.55
N GLY A 115 26.43 3.13 -3.18
CA GLY A 115 25.09 2.98 -2.64
C GLY A 115 24.15 2.44 -3.72
N TYR A 116 22.85 2.37 -3.39
CA TYR A 116 21.80 2.01 -4.33
C TYR A 116 20.72 3.10 -4.47
N ILE A 117 20.16 3.22 -5.67
CA ILE A 117 18.90 3.91 -5.96
C ILE A 117 17.83 2.83 -6.16
N ALA A 118 16.80 2.83 -5.33
CA ALA A 118 15.65 1.96 -5.49
C ALA A 118 14.59 2.63 -6.37
N ILE A 119 14.21 1.96 -7.46
CA ILE A 119 13.20 2.43 -8.42
C ILE A 119 12.08 1.40 -8.50
N LYS A 120 10.86 1.83 -8.14
CA LYS A 120 9.66 1.01 -8.26
C LYS A 120 9.02 1.19 -9.62
N ILE A 121 8.69 0.07 -10.24
CA ILE A 121 7.89 -0.01 -11.46
C ILE A 121 6.53 -0.59 -11.07
N SER A 122 5.50 0.24 -11.11
CA SER A 122 4.11 -0.20 -10.93
C SER A 122 3.56 -0.65 -12.28
N LEU A 123 2.98 -1.84 -12.33
CA LEU A 123 2.41 -2.43 -13.53
C LEU A 123 0.89 -2.34 -13.51
N LYS A 124 0.27 -2.30 -14.69
CA LYS A 124 -1.20 -2.36 -14.85
C LYS A 124 -1.69 -3.80 -14.69
N GLN A 125 -1.33 -4.43 -13.56
CA GLN A 125 -1.63 -5.83 -13.22
C GLN A 125 -1.27 -6.77 -14.38
N CYS A 126 0.01 -6.70 -14.77
CA CYS A 126 0.53 -7.46 -15.89
C CYS A 126 0.38 -8.95 -15.62
N ARG A 127 -0.20 -9.72 -16.54
CA ARG A 127 -0.27 -11.19 -16.39
C ARG A 127 1.12 -11.73 -16.10
N ALA A 128 1.24 -12.63 -15.11
CA ALA A 128 2.55 -13.09 -14.66
C ALA A 128 3.41 -13.69 -15.80
N LYS A 129 2.79 -14.46 -16.71
CA LYS A 129 3.47 -14.98 -17.91
C LYS A 129 4.11 -13.86 -18.75
N ARG A 130 3.40 -12.75 -18.97
CA ARG A 130 3.90 -11.61 -19.73
C ARG A 130 5.01 -10.89 -18.97
N ALA A 131 4.86 -10.73 -17.65
CA ALA A 131 5.89 -10.10 -16.81
C ALA A 131 7.20 -10.90 -16.83
N VAL A 132 7.15 -12.22 -16.60
CA VAL A 132 8.32 -13.10 -16.61
C VAL A 132 9.01 -13.11 -17.98
N LEU A 133 8.24 -13.25 -19.06
CA LEU A 133 8.79 -13.23 -20.44
C LEU A 133 9.46 -11.90 -20.79
N ALA A 134 8.90 -10.77 -20.34
CA ALA A 134 9.51 -9.47 -20.56
C ALA A 134 10.76 -9.27 -19.69
N LEU A 135 10.71 -9.69 -18.42
CA LEU A 135 11.80 -9.45 -17.48
C LEU A 135 13.06 -10.24 -17.77
N SER A 136 12.94 -11.45 -18.31
CA SER A 136 14.11 -12.30 -18.60
C SER A 136 15.19 -11.56 -19.42
N PRO A 137 14.90 -11.05 -20.63
CA PRO A 137 15.89 -10.29 -21.41
C PRO A 137 16.14 -8.86 -20.88
N MET A 138 15.19 -8.26 -20.14
CA MET A 138 15.41 -6.95 -19.52
C MET A 138 16.50 -7.01 -18.46
N LEU A 139 16.49 -8.04 -17.61
CA LEU A 139 17.44 -8.17 -16.50
C LEU A 139 18.87 -8.37 -17.01
N GLU A 140 19.06 -9.08 -18.12
CA GLU A 140 20.37 -9.18 -18.78
C GLU A 140 20.90 -7.80 -19.19
N THR A 141 20.06 -6.98 -19.83
CA THR A 141 20.45 -5.62 -20.24
C THR A 141 20.71 -4.71 -19.04
N LEU A 142 19.87 -4.81 -18.00
CA LEU A 142 19.96 -3.98 -16.80
C LEU A 142 21.22 -4.28 -15.98
N ARG A 143 21.67 -5.53 -15.94
CA ARG A 143 22.93 -5.89 -15.27
C ARG A 143 24.13 -5.16 -15.87
N CYS A 144 24.19 -5.02 -17.20
CA CYS A 144 25.22 -4.23 -17.88
C CYS A 144 25.12 -2.71 -17.61
N LYS A 145 24.03 -2.26 -16.97
CA LYS A 145 23.80 -0.89 -16.52
C LYS A 145 23.85 -0.76 -15.00
N HIS A 146 24.43 -1.75 -14.32
CA HIS A 146 24.57 -1.79 -12.85
C HIS A 146 23.23 -1.75 -12.12
N MET A 147 22.19 -2.33 -12.74
CA MET A 147 20.86 -2.46 -12.17
C MET A 147 20.47 -3.92 -11.99
N VAL A 148 19.85 -4.22 -10.86
CA VAL A 148 19.40 -5.57 -10.49
C VAL A 148 17.96 -5.54 -10.01
N LEU A 149 17.27 -6.68 -10.15
CA LEU A 149 15.99 -6.88 -9.46
C LEU A 149 16.24 -6.90 -7.95
N HIS A 150 15.44 -6.19 -7.19
CA HIS A 150 15.43 -6.30 -5.74
C HIS A 150 14.23 -7.11 -5.28
N ASP A 151 13.03 -6.76 -5.77
CA ASP A 151 11.83 -7.50 -5.47
C ASP A 151 10.80 -7.49 -6.59
N ILE A 152 9.93 -8.50 -6.58
CA ILE A 152 8.78 -8.63 -7.47
C ILE A 152 7.55 -9.09 -6.69
N ASP A 153 6.43 -8.37 -6.88
CA ASP A 153 5.15 -8.67 -6.26
C ASP A 153 4.28 -9.49 -7.22
N MET A 154 4.11 -10.78 -6.91
CA MET A 154 3.17 -11.66 -7.60
C MET A 154 1.88 -11.81 -6.80
N THR A 155 0.76 -11.67 -7.49
CA THR A 155 -0.52 -11.44 -6.85
C THR A 155 -1.63 -12.28 -7.48
N ARG A 156 -2.60 -12.65 -6.64
CA ARG A 156 -3.86 -13.24 -7.06
C ARG A 156 -5.02 -12.69 -6.24
N ASP A 157 -6.08 -12.32 -6.94
CA ASP A 157 -7.36 -11.98 -6.31
C ASP A 157 -8.15 -13.26 -6.02
N CYS A 158 -8.68 -13.34 -4.80
CA CYS A 158 -9.43 -14.46 -4.25
C CYS A 158 -10.82 -13.99 -3.81
N ARG A 159 -11.82 -14.86 -3.94
CA ARG A 159 -13.15 -14.61 -3.37
C ARG A 159 -13.10 -14.70 -1.84
N TYR A 160 -14.06 -14.03 -1.20
CA TYR A 160 -14.24 -13.95 0.25
C TYR A 160 -13.22 -13.05 0.94
N VAL A 161 -13.58 -12.61 2.14
CA VAL A 161 -12.78 -11.73 2.98
C VAL A 161 -12.42 -12.39 4.29
N THR A 162 -11.38 -11.88 4.93
CA THR A 162 -10.96 -12.30 6.27
C THR A 162 -10.44 -11.08 7.03
N GLU A 163 -10.18 -11.28 8.32
CA GLU A 163 -9.61 -10.29 9.23
C GLU A 163 -8.28 -10.78 9.80
N ARG A 164 -7.45 -9.82 10.21
CA ARG A 164 -6.09 -10.07 10.68
C ARG A 164 -6.04 -11.10 11.80
N ARG A 165 -6.92 -10.96 12.79
CA ARG A 165 -7.00 -11.84 13.96
C ARG A 165 -7.20 -13.31 13.57
N LEU A 166 -8.07 -13.59 12.60
CA LEU A 166 -8.34 -14.96 12.15
C LEU A 166 -7.15 -15.55 11.38
N VAL A 167 -6.49 -14.73 10.56
CA VAL A 167 -5.28 -15.14 9.86
C VAL A 167 -4.15 -15.41 10.85
N GLU A 168 -3.92 -14.52 11.83
CA GLU A 168 -2.88 -14.72 12.84
C GLU A 168 -3.11 -15.98 13.69
N GLN A 169 -4.35 -16.22 14.13
CA GLN A 169 -4.71 -17.45 14.82
C GLN A 169 -4.49 -18.69 13.96
N HIS A 170 -4.84 -18.61 12.67
CA HIS A 170 -4.64 -19.69 11.71
C HIS A 170 -3.16 -19.99 11.47
N LEU A 171 -2.35 -18.95 11.27
CA LEU A 171 -0.89 -19.08 11.08
C LEU A 171 -0.22 -19.70 12.31
N LEU A 172 -0.61 -19.26 13.52
CA LEU A 172 -0.09 -19.82 14.76
C LEU A 172 -0.42 -21.31 14.92
N ARG A 173 -1.64 -21.74 14.56
CA ARG A 173 -2.04 -23.17 14.56
C ARG A 173 -1.24 -24.01 13.57
N ASN A 174 -0.68 -23.39 12.54
CA ASN A 174 0.20 -24.02 11.55
C ASN A 174 1.68 -23.74 11.84
N SER A 175 2.03 -23.39 13.09
CA SER A 175 3.39 -23.15 13.57
C SER A 175 4.15 -22.03 12.84
N ILE A 176 3.43 -21.07 12.25
CA ILE A 176 4.03 -19.88 11.61
C ILE A 176 4.03 -18.73 12.62
N THR A 177 5.23 -18.36 13.09
CA THR A 177 5.44 -17.31 14.09
C THR A 177 6.05 -16.02 13.51
N THR A 178 6.26 -15.97 12.19
CA THR A 178 6.92 -14.89 11.44
C THR A 178 5.96 -13.77 11.00
N VAL A 179 4.84 -13.59 11.72
CA VAL A 179 3.88 -12.53 11.45
C VAL A 179 4.51 -11.16 11.69
N ILE A 180 4.41 -10.28 10.69
CA ILE A 180 4.92 -8.91 10.76
C ILE A 180 3.99 -8.06 11.62
N GLN A 181 4.52 -7.43 12.66
CA GLN A 181 3.78 -6.59 13.61
C GLN A 181 3.61 -5.16 13.06
N ASP A 182 2.78 -5.02 12.03
CA ASP A 182 2.54 -3.76 11.29
C ASP A 182 1.10 -3.26 11.39
N ARG A 183 0.30 -3.75 12.35
CA ARG A 183 -1.12 -3.40 12.53
C ARG A 183 -1.37 -1.88 12.51
N SER A 184 -0.52 -1.09 13.16
CA SER A 184 -0.61 0.38 13.20
C SER A 184 -0.34 1.07 11.85
N ARG A 185 0.12 0.33 10.84
CA ARG A 185 0.34 0.83 9.47
C ARG A 185 -0.73 0.32 8.51
N VAL A 186 -1.10 -0.96 8.66
CA VAL A 186 -1.92 -1.67 7.67
C VAL A 186 -3.36 -1.91 8.10
N GLY A 187 -3.69 -1.79 9.38
CA GLY A 187 -5.03 -2.00 9.90
C GLY A 187 -5.34 -3.44 10.28
N ASP A 188 -6.63 -3.72 10.49
CA ASP A 188 -7.15 -4.99 10.99
C ASP A 188 -7.54 -5.95 9.85
N HIS A 189 -7.40 -5.53 8.60
CA HIS A 189 -7.82 -6.30 7.42
C HIS A 189 -6.65 -6.67 6.50
N CYS A 190 -5.44 -6.67 7.06
CA CYS A 190 -4.21 -7.04 6.39
C CYS A 190 -3.27 -7.75 7.35
N THR A 191 -2.78 -8.91 6.91
CA THR A 191 -1.75 -9.68 7.61
C THR A 191 -0.62 -9.96 6.65
N SER A 192 0.61 -9.70 7.11
CA SER A 192 1.83 -10.04 6.40
C SER A 192 2.68 -10.97 7.26
N TRP A 193 3.37 -11.92 6.65
CA TRP A 193 4.33 -12.80 7.33
C TRP A 193 5.48 -13.15 6.40
N MET A 194 6.65 -13.47 6.97
CA MET A 194 7.80 -13.97 6.20
C MET A 194 7.76 -15.49 6.09
N GLY A 195 8.27 -16.06 5.00
CA GLY A 195 8.58 -17.50 4.98
C GLY A 195 9.63 -17.85 6.04
N SER A 196 9.62 -19.10 6.50
CA SER A 196 10.45 -19.57 7.61
C SER A 196 11.48 -20.62 7.22
N SER A 197 11.39 -21.20 6.02
CA SER A 197 12.37 -22.15 5.49
C SER A 197 13.45 -21.44 4.67
N ASP A 198 14.57 -22.10 4.43
CA ASP A 198 15.63 -21.54 3.58
C ASP A 198 15.14 -21.18 2.16
N ASP A 199 14.20 -21.96 1.61
CA ASP A 199 13.60 -21.72 0.30
C ASP A 199 12.56 -20.58 0.28
N THR A 200 12.10 -20.12 1.45
CA THR A 200 11.00 -19.14 1.56
C THR A 200 11.33 -17.93 2.42
N LYS A 201 12.49 -17.88 3.09
CA LYS A 201 12.90 -16.78 3.99
C LYS A 201 12.98 -15.43 3.28
N ASN A 202 13.17 -15.43 1.97
CA ASN A 202 13.16 -14.25 1.10
C ASN A 202 11.79 -13.97 0.46
N ILE A 203 10.72 -14.63 0.90
CA ILE A 203 9.36 -14.41 0.42
C ILE A 203 8.53 -13.81 1.55
N ARG A 204 7.96 -12.64 1.30
CA ARG A 204 6.93 -12.05 2.16
C ARG A 204 5.56 -12.37 1.59
N TYR A 205 4.72 -12.96 2.42
CA TYR A 205 3.34 -13.25 2.12
C TYR A 205 2.45 -12.17 2.72
N LYS A 206 1.38 -11.82 2.01
CA LYS A 206 0.41 -10.82 2.46
C LYS A 206 -0.98 -11.19 1.98
N ILE A 207 -1.94 -11.23 2.89
CA ILE A 207 -3.37 -11.41 2.59
C ILE A 207 -4.13 -10.21 3.14
N TYR A 208 -5.01 -9.61 2.34
CA TYR A 208 -5.80 -8.47 2.78
C TYR A 208 -7.14 -8.34 2.07
N ASN A 209 -8.15 -7.85 2.79
CA ASN A 209 -9.43 -7.45 2.20
C ASN A 209 -9.21 -6.22 1.33
N LYS A 210 -9.38 -6.34 0.02
CA LYS A 210 -8.98 -5.28 -0.91
C LYS A 210 -9.78 -3.98 -0.71
N PHE A 211 -11.08 -4.08 -0.45
CA PHE A 211 -11.94 -2.91 -0.28
C PHE A 211 -11.63 -2.19 1.02
N VAL A 212 -11.65 -2.91 2.14
CA VAL A 212 -11.40 -2.33 3.47
C VAL A 212 -9.97 -1.79 3.58
N GLN A 213 -8.98 -2.45 2.96
CA GLN A 213 -7.60 -1.97 3.00
C GLN A 213 -7.42 -0.60 2.35
N ILE A 214 -8.23 -0.26 1.34
CA ILE A 214 -8.24 1.09 0.75
C ILE A 214 -8.73 2.12 1.77
N LEU A 215 -9.61 1.73 2.70
CA LEU A 215 -10.14 2.59 3.75
C LEU A 215 -9.24 2.67 4.98
N GLU A 216 -8.48 1.61 5.30
CA GLU A 216 -7.64 1.52 6.51
C GLU A 216 -6.19 1.97 6.29
N SER A 217 -5.52 1.54 5.22
CA SER A 217 -4.06 1.65 5.12
C SER A 217 -3.56 3.06 4.84
N ALA A 218 -2.77 3.63 5.76
CA ALA A 218 -2.15 4.94 5.62
C ALA A 218 -1.08 5.00 4.51
N GLU A 219 -0.54 3.83 4.11
CA GLU A 219 0.47 3.73 3.06
C GLU A 219 -0.04 4.12 1.68
N VAL A 220 -1.36 4.10 1.48
CA VAL A 220 -1.96 4.43 0.18
C VAL A 220 -1.94 5.95 -0.05
N ARG A 221 -2.04 6.80 1.00
CA ARG A 221 -2.04 8.29 0.89
C ARG A 221 -1.62 8.95 2.22
N LYS A 222 -0.46 9.62 2.24
CA LYS A 222 0.11 10.27 3.46
C LYS A 222 -0.49 11.64 3.81
N SER A 223 -1.24 12.29 2.93
CA SER A 223 -1.83 13.62 3.14
C SER A 223 -3.37 13.57 3.29
N LEU A 224 -3.96 14.57 3.92
CA LEU A 224 -5.42 14.77 3.91
C LEU A 224 -5.85 15.05 2.46
N GLY A 225 -6.46 14.05 1.81
CA GLY A 225 -6.85 14.13 0.41
C GLY A 225 -7.14 12.78 -0.22
N SER A 226 -8.42 12.46 -0.34
CA SER A 226 -8.92 11.28 -1.03
C SER A 226 -10.35 11.55 -1.45
N ARG A 227 -10.55 11.57 -2.77
CA ARG A 227 -11.82 11.84 -3.42
C ARG A 227 -12.72 10.61 -3.24
N MET A 228 -13.83 10.72 -2.49
CA MET A 228 -14.79 9.60 -2.38
C MET A 228 -15.33 9.22 -3.76
N GLU A 229 -15.49 10.20 -4.65
CA GLU A 229 -15.75 9.97 -6.07
C GLU A 229 -14.74 8.98 -6.68
N GLY A 230 -13.46 9.00 -6.31
CA GLY A 230 -12.47 8.02 -6.78
C GLY A 230 -12.61 6.61 -6.15
N LEU A 231 -13.46 6.42 -5.14
CA LEU A 231 -13.86 5.10 -4.64
C LEU A 231 -15.11 4.57 -5.36
N VAL A 232 -15.95 5.47 -5.87
CA VAL A 232 -17.26 5.17 -6.48
C VAL A 232 -17.19 5.18 -8.01
N ALA A 233 -16.32 6.00 -8.57
CA ALA A 233 -16.10 6.29 -9.98
C ALA A 233 -14.59 6.56 -10.19
N ASP A 234 -13.79 5.51 -10.13
CA ASP A 234 -12.38 5.57 -10.55
C ASP A 234 -12.30 5.60 -12.08
N ASP A 235 -11.45 6.46 -12.63
CA ASP A 235 -11.17 6.53 -14.07
C ASP A 235 -10.51 5.23 -14.59
N ASP A 236 -9.94 4.41 -13.69
CA ASP A 236 -9.51 3.05 -14.03
C ASP A 236 -10.71 2.10 -14.20
N LYS A 237 -11.24 2.08 -15.42
CA LYS A 237 -12.31 1.17 -15.86
C LYS A 237 -12.03 -0.31 -15.54
N ARG A 238 -10.77 -0.76 -15.53
CA ARG A 238 -10.43 -2.17 -15.26
C ARG A 238 -10.48 -2.48 -13.76
N PHE A 239 -10.05 -1.54 -12.93
CA PHE A 239 -10.17 -1.62 -11.49
C PHE A 239 -11.65 -1.62 -11.06
N MET A 240 -12.45 -0.67 -11.57
CA MET A 240 -13.89 -0.61 -11.30
C MET A 240 -14.61 -1.87 -11.76
N ALA A 241 -14.35 -2.36 -12.98
CA ALA A 241 -14.94 -3.61 -13.46
C ALA A 241 -14.59 -4.83 -12.61
N ARG A 242 -13.49 -4.80 -11.83
CA ARG A 242 -13.17 -5.87 -10.89
C ARG A 242 -13.91 -5.72 -9.58
N LEU A 243 -13.90 -4.53 -8.99
CA LEU A 243 -14.64 -4.28 -7.76
C LEU A 243 -16.12 -4.60 -7.96
N LEU A 244 -16.71 -4.19 -9.09
CA LEU A 244 -18.10 -4.50 -9.44
C LEU A 244 -18.36 -6.00 -9.57
N ARG A 245 -17.40 -6.79 -10.07
CA ARG A 245 -17.53 -8.25 -10.13
C ARG A 245 -17.50 -8.94 -8.77
N HIS A 246 -16.94 -8.29 -7.75
CA HIS A 246 -16.85 -8.80 -6.39
C HIS A 246 -17.78 -8.09 -5.41
N LYS A 247 -18.62 -7.16 -5.89
CA LYS A 247 -19.41 -6.29 -5.03
C LYS A 247 -20.30 -7.08 -4.07
N ASP A 248 -20.80 -8.23 -4.51
CA ASP A 248 -21.74 -9.06 -3.76
C ASP A 248 -21.04 -10.04 -2.78
N HIS A 249 -19.73 -10.24 -2.92
CA HIS A 249 -19.01 -11.30 -2.18
C HIS A 249 -17.74 -10.84 -1.44
N GLY A 250 -17.27 -9.65 -1.75
CA GLY A 250 -15.97 -9.18 -1.30
C GLY A 250 -14.81 -9.87 -2.00
N MET A 251 -13.61 -9.38 -1.71
CA MET A 251 -12.39 -9.87 -2.35
C MET A 251 -11.20 -9.71 -1.40
N SER A 252 -10.44 -10.80 -1.24
CA SER A 252 -9.11 -10.76 -0.66
C SER A 252 -8.06 -10.80 -1.75
N ARG A 253 -6.93 -10.17 -1.49
CA ARG A 253 -5.75 -10.24 -2.35
C ARG A 253 -4.65 -11.00 -1.62
N LEU A 254 -4.18 -12.08 -2.24
CA LEU A 254 -2.97 -12.80 -1.84
C LEU A 254 -1.81 -12.28 -2.68
N GLU A 255 -0.83 -11.69 -2.01
CA GLU A 255 0.34 -11.02 -2.58
C GLU A 255 1.60 -11.64 -1.99
N LEU A 256 2.50 -12.11 -2.85
CA LEU A 256 3.81 -12.63 -2.47
C LEU A 256 4.86 -11.69 -3.07
N THR A 257 5.68 -11.10 -2.19
CA THR A 257 6.87 -10.33 -2.58
C THR A 257 8.07 -11.26 -2.51
N PHE A 258 8.73 -11.46 -3.63
CA PHE A 258 9.96 -12.26 -3.73
C PHE A 258 11.15 -11.31 -3.71
N TYR A 259 11.97 -11.39 -2.66
CA TYR A 259 13.21 -10.62 -2.54
C TYR A 259 14.38 -11.39 -3.16
N GLY A 260 15.18 -10.69 -3.97
CA GLY A 260 16.38 -11.23 -4.60
C GLY A 260 16.56 -10.75 -6.04
N SER A 261 17.80 -10.92 -6.52
CA SER A 261 18.22 -10.54 -7.88
C SER A 261 17.89 -11.59 -8.95
N ALA A 262 17.44 -12.77 -8.53
CA ALA A 262 17.05 -13.87 -9.42
C ALA A 262 15.57 -13.81 -9.80
N LEU A 263 15.28 -14.00 -11.10
CA LEU A 263 13.93 -14.19 -11.60
C LEU A 263 13.58 -15.67 -11.56
N LEU A 264 12.49 -16.04 -10.89
CA LEU A 264 12.01 -17.43 -10.89
C LEU A 264 11.32 -17.77 -12.22
N SER A 265 11.20 -19.06 -12.50
CA SER A 265 10.34 -19.53 -13.58
C SER A 265 8.88 -19.19 -13.27
N LEU A 266 8.05 -19.12 -14.33
CA LEU A 266 6.61 -18.90 -14.17
C LEU A 266 5.98 -19.97 -13.26
N ASP A 267 6.41 -21.23 -13.38
CA ASP A 267 5.89 -22.34 -12.59
C ASP A 267 6.33 -22.24 -11.13
N GLY A 268 7.57 -21.79 -10.86
CA GLY A 268 8.04 -21.49 -9.51
C GLY A 268 7.15 -20.47 -8.81
N TYR A 269 6.86 -19.34 -9.47
CA TYR A 269 5.93 -18.35 -8.92
C TYR A 269 4.52 -18.91 -8.70
N GLN A 270 4.03 -19.77 -9.60
CA GLN A 270 2.71 -20.38 -9.46
C GLN A 270 2.64 -21.38 -8.30
N ALA A 271 3.69 -22.16 -8.08
CA ALA A 271 3.80 -23.12 -6.99
C ALA A 271 3.72 -22.40 -5.64
N HIS A 272 4.57 -21.39 -5.39
CA HIS A 272 4.53 -20.64 -4.14
C HIS A 272 3.16 -19.98 -3.85
N LEU A 273 2.50 -19.44 -4.88
CA LEU A 273 1.15 -18.87 -4.74
C LEU A 273 0.07 -19.94 -4.49
N ALA A 274 0.27 -21.16 -5.01
CA ALA A 274 -0.61 -22.29 -4.73
C ALA A 274 -0.42 -22.78 -3.29
N ASP A 275 0.82 -22.90 -2.82
CA ASP A 275 1.18 -23.32 -1.47
C ASP A 275 0.66 -22.32 -0.43
N ALA A 276 0.86 -21.03 -0.65
CA ALA A 276 0.31 -19.98 0.22
C ALA A 276 -1.22 -20.05 0.32
N ARG A 277 -1.90 -20.38 -0.78
CA ARG A 277 -3.35 -20.56 -0.78
C ARG A 277 -3.76 -21.86 -0.08
N ALA A 278 -2.99 -22.94 -0.23
CA ALA A 278 -3.24 -24.21 0.43
C ALA A 278 -3.08 -24.08 1.94
N LEU A 279 -2.05 -23.36 2.39
CA LEU A 279 -1.85 -22.98 3.79
C LEU A 279 -3.10 -22.30 4.36
N LEU A 280 -3.70 -21.36 3.61
CA LEU A 280 -4.88 -20.60 4.05
C LEU A 280 -6.22 -21.33 3.80
N SER A 281 -6.21 -22.59 3.36
CA SER A 281 -7.44 -23.26 2.89
C SER A 281 -8.50 -23.48 3.96
N THR A 282 -8.10 -23.65 5.23
CA THR A 282 -8.99 -23.81 6.39
C THR A 282 -9.09 -22.55 7.25
N CYS A 283 -8.46 -21.44 6.81
CA CYS A 283 -8.60 -20.15 7.47
C CYS A 283 -10.05 -19.68 7.31
N PRO A 284 -10.73 -19.22 8.39
CA PRO A 284 -12.09 -18.73 8.27
C PRO A 284 -12.19 -17.52 7.33
N VAL A 285 -13.19 -17.57 6.45
CA VAL A 285 -13.52 -16.50 5.50
C VAL A 285 -15.01 -16.21 5.50
N TYR A 286 -15.37 -15.04 5.02
CA TYR A 286 -16.74 -14.53 4.97
C TYR A 286 -17.13 -14.17 3.55
N ASP A 287 -18.35 -14.56 3.16
CA ASP A 287 -19.01 -14.03 1.98
C ASP A 287 -19.68 -12.71 2.38
N TYR A 288 -19.05 -11.59 2.03
CA TYR A 288 -19.42 -10.30 2.58
C TYR A 288 -19.37 -9.22 1.50
N SER A 289 -20.50 -8.60 1.21
CA SER A 289 -20.59 -7.63 0.11
C SER A 289 -19.87 -6.32 0.46
N TYR A 290 -19.42 -5.59 -0.57
CA TYR A 290 -18.87 -4.24 -0.37
C TYR A 290 -19.90 -3.27 0.18
N GLU A 291 -21.19 -3.45 -0.14
CA GLU A 291 -22.26 -2.64 0.40
C GLU A 291 -22.39 -2.83 1.91
N GLU A 292 -22.42 -4.08 2.39
CA GLU A 292 -22.49 -4.36 3.81
C GLU A 292 -21.23 -3.92 4.55
N MET A 293 -20.04 -4.18 3.99
CA MET A 293 -18.78 -3.65 4.53
C MET A 293 -18.81 -2.13 4.64
N TRP A 294 -19.34 -1.43 3.64
CA TRP A 294 -19.45 0.03 3.67
C TRP A 294 -20.44 0.50 4.73
N LYS A 295 -21.64 -0.10 4.79
CA LYS A 295 -22.67 0.20 5.80
C LYS A 295 -22.11 0.03 7.21
N GLU A 296 -21.44 -1.08 7.46
CA GLU A 296 -20.79 -1.35 8.74
C GLU A 296 -19.77 -0.26 9.08
N ARG A 297 -18.88 0.08 8.15
CA ARG A 297 -17.88 1.14 8.37
C ARG A 297 -18.50 2.52 8.59
N ALA A 298 -19.55 2.86 7.85
CA ALA A 298 -20.27 4.11 8.04
C ALA A 298 -20.95 4.18 9.43
N ASN A 299 -21.42 3.05 9.96
CA ASN A 299 -21.99 2.99 11.30
C ASN A 299 -21.00 3.30 12.42
N TYR A 300 -19.70 3.04 12.20
CA TYR A 300 -18.65 3.40 13.15
C TYR A 300 -18.19 4.86 13.08
N ILE A 301 -18.62 5.63 12.08
CA ILE A 301 -18.32 7.06 12.00
C ILE A 301 -19.24 7.78 12.99
N GLY A 302 -18.74 8.00 14.20
CA GLY A 302 -19.47 8.71 15.26
C GLY A 302 -19.54 10.23 15.05
N SER A 303 -18.52 10.81 14.40
CA SER A 303 -18.47 12.24 14.12
C SER A 303 -17.54 12.56 12.95
N MET A 304 -17.72 13.74 12.37
CA MET A 304 -16.83 14.31 11.35
C MET A 304 -16.13 15.55 11.93
N VAL A 305 -14.99 15.94 11.36
CA VAL A 305 -14.24 17.12 11.84
C VAL A 305 -14.02 18.09 10.71
N ALA A 306 -14.30 19.36 10.96
CA ALA A 306 -13.96 20.44 10.06
C ALA A 306 -13.15 21.50 10.80
N VAL A 307 -12.02 21.89 10.23
CA VAL A 307 -11.08 22.86 10.79
C VAL A 307 -10.91 24.00 9.81
N HIS A 308 -11.07 25.24 10.27
CA HIS A 308 -10.70 26.42 9.51
C HIS A 308 -9.70 27.27 10.27
N ILE A 309 -8.65 27.67 9.56
CA ILE A 309 -7.59 28.51 10.06
C ILE A 309 -7.64 29.81 9.24
N PRO A 310 -8.41 30.83 9.69
CA PRO A 310 -8.61 32.07 8.94
C PRO A 310 -7.30 32.74 8.52
N ALA A 311 -6.33 32.82 9.44
CA ALA A 311 -5.02 33.44 9.20
C ALA A 311 -4.25 32.78 8.05
N LYS A 312 -4.41 31.46 7.88
CA LYS A 312 -3.77 30.69 6.80
C LYS A 312 -4.66 30.54 5.57
N LYS A 313 -5.92 31.00 5.63
CA LYS A 313 -6.97 30.74 4.64
C LYS A 313 -7.07 29.25 4.29
N VAL A 314 -6.95 28.38 5.29
CA VAL A 314 -7.02 26.92 5.11
C VAL A 314 -8.32 26.41 5.71
N PHE A 315 -9.04 25.60 4.94
CA PHE A 315 -10.17 24.81 5.40
C PHE A 315 -9.86 23.33 5.20
N ALA A 316 -10.12 22.51 6.20
CA ALA A 316 -9.97 21.07 6.15
C ALA A 316 -11.26 20.41 6.62
N TYR A 317 -11.71 19.38 5.92
CA TYR A 317 -12.85 18.54 6.29
C TYR A 317 -12.41 17.09 6.31
N CYS A 318 -12.69 16.37 7.39
CA CYS A 318 -12.35 14.97 7.60
C CYS A 318 -13.65 14.17 7.68
N HIS A 319 -13.89 13.32 6.67
CA HIS A 319 -15.04 12.41 6.63
C HIS A 319 -14.90 11.30 7.65
N TRP A 320 -13.71 10.72 7.78
CA TRP A 320 -13.39 9.76 8.83
C TRP A 320 -11.90 9.71 9.11
N TRP A 321 -11.58 9.19 10.29
CA TRP A 321 -10.23 8.91 10.72
C TRP A 321 -10.17 7.47 11.28
N ASN A 322 -9.24 6.67 10.78
CA ASN A 322 -8.90 5.39 11.38
C ASN A 322 -7.92 5.60 12.55
N SER A 323 -8.37 5.30 13.77
CA SER A 323 -7.58 5.46 15.01
C SER A 323 -6.42 4.46 15.13
N VAL A 324 -6.49 3.31 14.46
CA VAL A 324 -5.44 2.29 14.44
C VAL A 324 -4.30 2.71 13.53
N THR A 325 -4.61 3.18 12.32
CA THR A 325 -3.61 3.47 11.28
C THR A 325 -3.26 4.95 11.16
N CYS A 326 -3.93 5.81 11.93
CA CYS A 326 -3.85 7.26 11.82
C CYS A 326 -4.29 7.84 10.46
N LYS A 327 -4.87 7.02 9.57
CA LYS A 327 -5.31 7.44 8.24
C LYS A 327 -6.50 8.37 8.31
N LYS A 328 -6.38 9.53 7.68
CA LYS A 328 -7.44 10.55 7.61
C LYS A 328 -7.96 10.60 6.19
N TYR A 329 -9.27 10.61 6.03
CA TYR A 329 -9.93 10.70 4.74
C TYR A 329 -10.74 11.99 4.69
N GLY A 330 -10.51 12.82 3.68
CA GLY A 330 -11.08 14.16 3.66
C GLY A 330 -10.55 15.05 2.55
N TYR A 331 -10.88 16.34 2.68
CA TYR A 331 -10.49 17.40 1.76
C TYR A 331 -9.74 18.51 2.50
N MET A 332 -8.76 19.09 1.82
CA MET A 332 -8.09 20.31 2.25
C MET A 332 -8.16 21.35 1.14
N TRP A 333 -8.64 22.53 1.48
CA TRP A 333 -8.70 23.68 0.60
C TRP A 333 -7.79 24.78 1.12
N LYS A 334 -7.00 25.36 0.21
CA LYS A 334 -6.21 26.57 0.45
C LYS A 334 -6.95 27.78 -0.12
N ASN A 335 -6.61 28.98 0.35
CA ASN A 335 -7.19 30.25 -0.07
C ASN A 335 -8.69 30.40 0.25
N VAL A 336 -9.18 29.72 1.29
CA VAL A 336 -10.58 29.80 1.74
C VAL A 336 -10.76 30.91 2.77
N GLY A 337 -11.42 32.00 2.35
CA GLY A 337 -11.91 33.03 3.28
C GLY A 337 -13.12 32.56 4.09
N SER A 338 -13.30 33.10 5.31
CA SER A 338 -14.34 32.68 6.27
C SER A 338 -15.75 32.66 5.69
N LYS A 339 -16.08 33.56 4.76
CA LYS A 339 -17.40 33.62 4.11
C LYS A 339 -17.76 32.37 3.28
N HIS A 340 -16.77 31.61 2.82
CA HIS A 340 -17.00 30.41 2.00
C HIS A 340 -17.11 29.13 2.84
N VAL A 341 -16.78 29.20 4.13
CA VAL A 341 -16.80 28.05 5.04
C VAL A 341 -18.20 27.41 5.12
N PRO A 342 -19.30 28.15 5.32
CA PRO A 342 -20.63 27.54 5.41
C PRO A 342 -21.00 26.75 4.15
N LEU A 343 -20.65 27.27 2.97
CA LEU A 343 -20.86 26.59 1.70
C LEU A 343 -20.05 25.30 1.60
N LEU A 344 -18.77 25.32 2.01
CA LEU A 344 -17.94 24.13 2.02
C LEU A 344 -18.46 23.09 3.01
N LEU A 345 -18.88 23.51 4.20
CA LEU A 345 -19.55 22.61 5.15
C LEU A 345 -20.79 21.99 4.50
N ALA A 346 -21.70 22.77 3.94
CA ALA A 346 -22.89 22.25 3.27
C ALA A 346 -22.55 21.22 2.15
N ASN A 347 -21.52 21.49 1.34
CA ASN A 347 -21.11 20.60 0.24
C ASN A 347 -20.46 19.29 0.71
N TYR A 348 -19.78 19.29 1.86
CA TYR A 348 -19.09 18.10 2.40
C TYR A 348 -19.89 17.33 3.45
N SER A 349 -20.95 17.93 3.97
CA SER A 349 -21.83 17.36 5.00
C SER A 349 -22.95 16.56 4.34
N PHE A 350 -22.63 15.40 3.80
CA PHE A 350 -23.62 14.52 3.14
C PHE A 350 -24.12 13.37 4.03
N ASN A 351 -23.65 13.28 5.29
CA ASN A 351 -24.07 12.25 6.24
C ASN A 351 -24.82 12.87 7.42
N ASP A 352 -25.75 12.11 8.01
CA ASP A 352 -26.54 12.44 9.20
C ASP A 352 -25.73 12.56 10.51
N ARG A 353 -24.39 12.61 10.42
CA ARG A 353 -23.47 12.54 11.55
C ARG A 353 -23.10 13.94 12.06
N PRO A 354 -22.93 14.13 13.38
CA PRO A 354 -22.48 15.40 13.94
C PRO A 354 -21.13 15.86 13.38
N ILE A 355 -20.99 17.17 13.15
CA ILE A 355 -19.74 17.78 12.70
C ILE A 355 -19.16 18.61 13.83
N HIS A 356 -17.94 18.27 14.22
CA HIS A 356 -17.13 19.08 15.12
C HIS A 356 -16.42 20.18 14.33
N TRP A 357 -16.77 21.42 14.61
CA TRP A 357 -16.19 22.60 13.99
C TRP A 357 -15.16 23.25 14.90
N GLU A 358 -13.96 23.47 14.37
CA GLU A 358 -12.89 24.21 15.05
C GLU A 358 -12.37 25.38 14.21
N SER A 359 -12.54 26.60 14.74
CA SER A 359 -11.97 27.83 14.16
C SER A 359 -10.91 28.41 15.10
N SER A 360 -9.65 28.40 14.68
CA SER A 360 -8.55 28.99 15.46
C SER A 360 -8.49 30.50 15.23
N GLY A 361 -9.05 31.29 16.16
CA GLY A 361 -9.06 32.76 16.08
C GLY A 361 -9.75 33.50 17.22
N THR A 362 -10.56 32.83 18.02
CA THR A 362 -11.19 33.35 19.25
C THR A 362 -11.46 32.15 20.16
N THR A 363 -11.22 32.32 21.46
CA THR A 363 -11.50 31.44 22.62
C THR A 363 -12.15 30.08 22.30
N VAL A 364 -11.50 28.99 22.74
CA VAL A 364 -11.90 27.58 22.61
C VAL A 364 -13.41 27.41 22.91
N GLY A 365 -14.22 27.43 21.86
CA GLY A 365 -15.65 27.19 21.91
C GLY A 365 -16.00 26.04 20.98
N ARG A 366 -16.29 24.87 21.56
CA ARG A 366 -16.86 23.74 20.81
C ARG A 366 -18.19 24.19 20.19
N LYS A 367 -18.27 24.28 18.87
CA LYS A 367 -19.56 24.33 18.18
C LYS A 367 -19.80 22.97 17.52
N ILE A 368 -20.79 22.24 18.02
CA ILE A 368 -21.34 21.07 17.32
C ILE A 368 -22.28 21.64 16.26
N CYS A 369 -21.93 21.46 14.99
CA CYS A 369 -22.84 21.77 13.90
C CYS A 369 -23.61 20.48 13.57
N ARG A 370 -24.90 20.43 13.94
CA ARG A 370 -25.84 19.46 13.37
C ARG A 370 -26.44 20.11 12.14
N MET A 371 -25.89 19.83 10.97
CA MET A 371 -26.63 20.02 9.73
C MET A 371 -27.34 18.69 9.48
N CYS A 372 -28.60 18.62 9.89
CA CYS A 372 -29.53 17.57 9.48
C CYS A 372 -30.43 18.14 8.39
N PHE A 373 -30.75 17.31 7.40
CA PHE A 373 -32.05 17.43 6.73
C PHE A 373 -33.15 17.10 7.73
#